data_AF-A0A7S3MDE1-F1
#
_entry.id   AF-A0A7S3MDE1-F1
#
_cell.length_a   1.000
_cell.length_b   1.000
_cell.length_c   1.000
_cell.angle_alpha   90.00
_cell.angle_beta   90.00
_cell.angle_gamma   90.00
#
_symmetry.space_group_name_H-M   'P 1'
#
loop_
_entity.id
_entity.type
_entity.pdbx_description
1 polymer ?
#
loop_
_entity_poly.entity_id
_entity_poly.type
_entity_poly.pdbx_seq_one_letter_code
_entity_poly.pdbx_strand_id
1 'polypeptide(L)'
;MKTPALLMTVLAGVVLAGCANNSAPVRVEPTYQEAASSQFIQTSRDAVTKLTTGFDMNSLGAGPVLVATVVNVNDLSRAAPLGRTLSEQYATSMAASGFNVKEIKLRGDVFVREGAGELLLSREIKDIARNHNASLV
;
A
#
# COMPACT_ATOMS: atom_id res chain seq x y z
N MET A 1 -43.56 -25.22 -47.68
CA MET A 1 -43.61 -24.05 -46.76
C MET A 1 -43.11 -24.36 -45.33
N LYS A 2 -42.25 -25.38 -45.11
CA LYS A 2 -41.82 -25.81 -43.75
C LYS A 2 -40.34 -25.53 -43.43
N THR A 3 -39.55 -25.17 -44.43
CA THR A 3 -38.12 -24.85 -44.34
C THR A 3 -37.77 -23.55 -43.61
N PRO A 4 -38.52 -22.43 -43.72
CA PRO A 4 -38.13 -21.20 -43.01
C PRO A 4 -38.41 -21.28 -41.49
N ALA A 5 -39.43 -22.04 -41.08
CA ALA A 5 -39.76 -22.24 -39.68
C ALA A 5 -38.70 -23.07 -38.92
N LEU A 6 -38.08 -24.03 -39.60
CA LEU A 6 -37.02 -24.87 -39.03
C LEU A 6 -35.69 -24.12 -38.91
N LEU A 7 -35.44 -23.15 -39.80
CA LEU A 7 -34.23 -22.31 -39.76
C LEU A 7 -34.30 -21.28 -38.62
N MET A 8 -35.50 -20.77 -38.31
CA MET A 8 -35.68 -19.79 -37.24
C MET A 8 -35.57 -20.40 -35.83
N THR A 9 -36.01 -21.66 -35.64
CA THR A 9 -35.87 -22.38 -34.36
C THR A 9 -34.43 -22.75 -34.05
N VAL A 10 -33.62 -23.08 -35.06
CA VAL A 10 -32.18 -23.35 -34.88
C VAL A 10 -31.44 -22.06 -34.48
N LEU A 11 -31.79 -20.92 -35.08
CA LEU A 11 -31.16 -19.64 -34.76
C LEU A 11 -31.46 -19.19 -33.32
N ALA A 12 -32.69 -19.42 -32.83
CA ALA A 12 -33.06 -19.14 -31.45
C ALA A 12 -32.28 -19.99 -30.44
N GLY A 13 -31.98 -21.26 -30.74
CA GLY A 13 -31.21 -22.14 -29.85
C GLY A 13 -29.76 -21.67 -29.63
N VAL A 14 -29.14 -21.05 -30.64
CA VAL A 14 -27.75 -20.54 -30.54
C VAL A 14 -27.68 -19.30 -29.65
N VAL A 15 -28.71 -18.44 -29.66
CA VAL A 15 -28.71 -17.19 -28.86
C VAL A 15 -28.85 -17.48 -27.36
N LEU A 16 -29.53 -18.57 -26.96
CA LEU A 16 -29.67 -18.93 -25.54
C LEU A 16 -28.45 -19.65 -24.95
N ALA A 17 -27.53 -20.18 -25.76
CA ALA A 17 -26.32 -20.86 -25.26
C ALA A 17 -25.24 -19.88 -24.75
N GLY A 18 -25.34 -18.58 -25.04
CA GLY A 18 -24.37 -17.57 -24.63
C GLY A 18 -24.38 -17.20 -23.14
N CYS A 19 -25.44 -17.53 -22.40
CA CYS A 19 -25.61 -17.12 -20.99
C CYS A 19 -25.01 -18.10 -19.96
N ALA A 20 -24.52 -19.27 -20.38
CA ALA A 20 -23.98 -20.28 -19.46
C ALA A 20 -22.52 -20.02 -19.04
N ASN A 21 -21.83 -19.07 -19.69
CA ASN A 21 -20.42 -18.79 -19.39
C ASN A 21 -20.28 -17.76 -18.25
N ASN A 22 -20.86 -18.08 -17.09
CA ASN A 22 -20.71 -17.33 -15.84
C ASN A 22 -19.56 -17.92 -15.02
N SER A 23 -18.38 -18.04 -15.62
CA SER A 23 -17.16 -18.29 -14.86
C SER A 23 -16.81 -16.98 -14.14
N ALA A 24 -17.36 -16.79 -12.94
CA ALA A 24 -16.85 -15.78 -12.03
C ALA A 24 -15.34 -16.02 -11.92
N PRO A 25 -14.48 -15.00 -12.07
CA PRO A 25 -13.05 -15.18 -11.95
C PRO A 25 -12.77 -15.77 -10.57
N VAL A 26 -12.37 -17.04 -10.54
CA VAL A 26 -11.90 -17.68 -9.30
C VAL A 26 -10.63 -16.93 -8.96
N ARG A 27 -10.67 -16.19 -7.84
CA ARG A 27 -9.47 -15.57 -7.30
C ARG A 27 -8.49 -16.69 -7.02
N VAL A 28 -7.39 -16.73 -7.77
CA VAL A 28 -6.32 -17.69 -7.54
C VAL A 28 -5.42 -17.07 -6.49
N GLU A 29 -5.53 -17.55 -5.26
CA GLU A 29 -4.62 -17.17 -4.18
C GLU A 29 -3.20 -17.57 -4.57
N PRO A 30 -2.22 -16.65 -4.44
CA PRO A 30 -0.83 -16.97 -4.73
C PRO A 30 -0.33 -18.04 -3.75
N THR A 31 0.50 -18.94 -4.24
CA THR A 31 1.26 -19.85 -3.37
C THR A 31 2.25 -19.05 -2.51
N TYR A 32 2.71 -19.64 -1.41
CA TYR A 32 3.73 -19.02 -0.56
C TYR A 32 5.01 -18.66 -1.34
N GLN A 33 5.39 -19.48 -2.31
CA GLN A 33 6.57 -19.24 -3.15
C GLN A 33 6.38 -18.03 -4.07
N GLU A 34 5.20 -17.91 -4.70
CA GLU A 34 4.87 -16.75 -5.56
C GLU A 34 4.73 -15.46 -4.76
N ALA A 35 4.17 -15.54 -3.55
CA ALA A 35 4.09 -14.38 -2.66
C ALA A 35 5.49 -13.90 -2.23
N ALA A 36 6.41 -14.83 -1.95
CA ALA A 36 7.79 -14.51 -1.57
C ALA A 36 8.60 -13.91 -2.74
N SER A 37 8.33 -14.35 -3.97
CA SER A 37 8.98 -13.82 -5.19
C SER A 37 8.32 -12.55 -5.75
N SER A 38 7.32 -11.99 -5.05
CA SER A 38 6.63 -10.77 -5.46
C SER A 38 7.58 -9.59 -5.61
N GLN A 39 7.69 -9.07 -6.84
CA GLN A 39 8.53 -7.90 -7.15
C GLN A 39 8.15 -6.66 -6.35
N PHE A 40 6.88 -6.49 -6.01
CA PHE A 40 6.39 -5.39 -5.18
C PHE A 40 7.02 -5.41 -3.78
N ILE A 41 7.05 -6.59 -3.15
CA ILE A 41 7.64 -6.78 -1.82
C ILE A 41 9.15 -6.56 -1.89
N GLN A 42 9.82 -7.14 -2.89
CA GLN A 42 11.28 -7.00 -3.06
C GLN A 42 11.68 -5.54 -3.27
N THR A 43 11.01 -4.83 -4.19
CA THR A 43 11.26 -3.40 -4.45
C THR A 43 11.03 -2.54 -3.21
N SER A 44 9.99 -2.86 -2.42
CA SER A 44 9.69 -2.14 -1.19
C SER A 44 10.80 -2.32 -0.13
N ARG A 45 11.34 -3.54 0.01
CA ARG A 45 12.45 -3.84 0.93
C ARG A 45 13.76 -3.19 0.47
N ASP A 46 14.02 -3.21 -0.84
CA ASP A 46 15.20 -2.58 -1.43
C ASP A 46 15.17 -1.06 -1.25
N ALA A 47 14.00 -0.43 -1.36
CA ALA A 47 13.82 0.99 -1.12
C ALA A 47 14.20 1.35 0.33
N VAL A 48 13.74 0.57 1.31
CA VAL A 48 14.10 0.77 2.73
C VAL A 48 15.59 0.55 2.95
N THR A 49 16.15 -0.53 2.41
CA THR A 49 17.59 -0.83 2.52
C THR A 49 18.44 0.35 2.03
N LYS A 50 18.07 0.90 0.87
CA LYS A 50 18.73 2.09 0.29
C LYS A 50 18.53 3.33 1.14
N LEU A 51 17.31 3.56 1.64
CA LEU A 51 16.99 4.69 2.53
C LEU A 51 17.80 4.65 3.82
N THR A 52 18.00 3.45 4.38
CA THR A 52 18.70 3.25 5.65
C THR A 52 20.21 3.06 5.49
N THR A 53 20.72 3.07 4.24
CA THR A 53 22.14 2.90 3.98
C THR A 53 22.93 4.06 4.58
N GLY A 54 23.93 3.75 5.41
CA GLY A 54 24.80 4.74 6.04
C GLY A 54 24.30 5.29 7.37
N PHE A 55 23.13 4.86 7.86
CA PHE A 55 22.73 5.14 9.23
C PHE A 55 23.50 4.25 10.22
N ASP A 56 24.16 4.86 11.20
CA ASP A 56 24.71 4.14 12.34
C ASP A 56 23.62 3.98 13.42
N MET A 57 23.17 2.75 13.63
CA MET A 57 22.11 2.43 14.61
C MET A 57 22.51 2.81 16.04
N ASN A 58 23.80 2.89 16.36
CA ASN A 58 24.28 3.31 17.68
C ASN A 58 24.24 4.84 17.85
N SER A 59 24.26 5.58 16.72
CA SER A 59 24.16 7.03 16.70
C SER A 59 22.72 7.54 16.66
N LEU A 60 21.79 6.70 16.21
CA LEU A 60 20.37 6.94 16.33
C LEU A 60 20.04 6.89 17.82
N GLY A 61 19.60 8.02 18.38
CA GLY A 61 19.26 8.12 19.79
C GLY A 61 18.28 7.03 20.24
N ALA A 62 18.05 6.90 21.55
CA ALA A 62 17.22 5.83 22.12
C ALA A 62 15.72 5.87 21.71
N GLY A 63 15.29 6.87 20.94
CA GLY A 63 13.90 7.05 20.53
C GLY A 63 13.51 6.15 19.35
N PRO A 64 12.22 5.81 19.21
CA PRO A 64 11.75 5.02 18.08
C PRO A 64 11.86 5.78 16.76
N VAL A 65 11.82 5.03 15.66
CA VAL A 65 11.58 5.55 14.31
C VAL A 65 10.09 5.50 14.03
N LEU A 66 9.54 6.61 13.53
CA LEU A 66 8.17 6.66 13.04
C LEU A 66 8.18 6.38 11.55
N VAL A 67 7.18 5.64 11.07
CA VAL A 67 6.93 5.45 9.65
C VAL A 67 5.55 6.02 9.33
N ALA A 68 5.52 7.10 8.57
CA ALA A 68 4.27 7.75 8.17
C ALA A 68 3.62 7.07 6.96
N THR A 69 2.32 7.30 6.79
CA THR A 69 1.59 6.83 5.61
C THR A 69 2.02 7.61 4.36
N VAL A 70 2.31 6.92 3.25
CA VAL A 70 2.56 7.58 1.95
C VAL A 70 1.25 8.18 1.44
N VAL A 71 1.25 9.48 1.18
CA VAL A 71 0.07 10.26 0.74
C VAL A 71 0.31 10.94 -0.60
N ASN A 72 -0.76 11.45 -1.22
CA ASN A 72 -0.65 12.23 -2.45
C ASN A 72 0.01 13.59 -2.15
N VAL A 73 1.07 13.94 -2.88
CA VAL A 73 1.76 15.23 -2.72
C VAL A 73 0.86 16.44 -2.98
N ASN A 74 -0.17 16.28 -3.82
CA ASN A 74 -1.14 17.34 -4.12
C ASN A 74 -2.32 17.39 -3.13
N ASP A 75 -2.49 16.34 -2.31
CA ASP A 75 -3.57 16.21 -1.33
C ASP A 75 -3.09 15.35 -0.16
N LEU A 76 -2.47 15.98 0.83
CA LEU A 76 -1.91 15.32 2.01
C LEU A 76 -3.02 14.79 2.95
N SER A 77 -4.26 15.21 2.72
CA SER A 77 -5.41 14.83 3.53
C SER A 77 -5.89 13.41 3.23
N ARG A 78 -5.49 12.86 2.08
CA ARG A 78 -5.90 11.55 1.59
C ARG A 78 -4.72 10.62 1.34
N ALA A 79 -4.70 9.53 2.11
CA ALA A 79 -3.93 8.34 1.77
C ALA A 79 -4.73 7.45 0.80
N ALA A 80 -4.11 7.02 -0.29
CA ALA A 80 -4.65 5.94 -1.11
C ALA A 80 -4.44 4.59 -0.41
N PRO A 81 -5.28 3.56 -0.68
CA PRO A 81 -5.07 2.21 -0.14
C PRO A 81 -3.65 1.67 -0.37
N LEU A 82 -3.08 1.94 -1.55
CA LEU A 82 -1.70 1.59 -1.89
C LEU A 82 -0.67 2.27 -0.97
N GLY A 83 -0.85 3.56 -0.67
CA GLY A 83 0.06 4.31 0.19
C GLY A 83 0.09 3.76 1.62
N ARG A 84 -1.08 3.36 2.13
CA ARG A 84 -1.17 2.63 3.40
C ARG A 84 -0.41 1.30 3.33
N THR A 85 -0.64 0.47 2.31
CA THR A 85 0.06 -0.81 2.16
C THR A 85 1.58 -0.63 2.05
N LEU A 86 2.05 0.37 1.30
CA LEU A 86 3.47 0.66 1.17
C LEU A 86 4.10 1.02 2.51
N SER A 87 3.46 1.89 3.30
CA SER A 87 3.98 2.27 4.61
C SER A 87 4.05 1.09 5.58
N GLU A 88 3.09 0.17 5.53
CA GLU A 88 3.13 -1.07 6.31
C GLU A 88 4.30 -1.97 5.88
N GLN A 89 4.56 -2.08 4.58
CA GLN A 89 5.72 -2.81 4.06
C GLN A 89 7.04 -2.15 4.47
N TYR A 90 7.11 -0.81 4.45
CA TYR A 90 8.29 -0.08 4.89
C TYR A 90 8.53 -0.22 6.38
N ALA A 91 7.50 -0.07 7.21
CA ALA A 91 7.58 -0.28 8.65
C ALA A 91 8.06 -1.69 8.98
N THR A 92 7.50 -2.70 8.32
CA THR A 92 7.89 -4.10 8.48
C THR A 92 9.35 -4.32 8.07
N SER A 93 9.78 -3.78 6.92
CA SER A 93 11.16 -3.94 6.45
C SER A 93 12.14 -3.22 7.36
N MET A 94 11.81 -2.03 7.84
CA MET A 94 12.66 -1.24 8.73
C MET A 94 12.79 -1.90 10.11
N ALA A 95 11.71 -2.45 10.65
CA ALA A 95 11.75 -3.27 11.86
C ALA A 95 12.62 -4.52 11.68
N ALA A 96 12.51 -5.20 10.53
CA ALA A 96 13.35 -6.34 10.20
C ALA A 96 14.85 -5.98 10.05
N SER A 97 15.15 -4.74 9.66
CA SER A 97 16.51 -4.19 9.62
C SER A 97 17.07 -3.76 10.98
N GLY A 98 16.32 -3.95 12.08
CA GLY A 98 16.78 -3.70 13.45
C GLY A 98 16.41 -2.32 14.02
N PHE A 99 15.64 -1.51 13.30
CA PHE A 99 15.15 -0.23 13.82
C PHE A 99 14.04 -0.45 14.85
N ASN A 100 14.02 0.39 15.88
CA ASN A 100 12.91 0.46 16.83
C ASN A 100 11.71 1.19 16.21
N VAL A 101 10.94 0.51 15.35
CA VAL A 101 9.80 1.12 14.65
C VAL A 101 8.58 1.21 15.56
N LYS A 102 7.99 2.41 15.65
CA LYS A 102 6.71 2.64 16.34
C LYS A 102 5.62 2.99 15.33
N GLU A 103 4.69 2.06 15.14
CA GLU A 103 3.51 2.28 14.33
C GLU A 103 2.54 3.21 15.10
N ILE A 104 2.17 4.35 14.48
CA ILE A 104 1.18 5.25 15.05
C ILE A 104 -0.20 4.83 14.54
N LYS A 105 -0.87 3.94 15.27
CA LYS A 105 -2.28 3.60 15.02
C LYS A 105 -3.16 4.74 15.51
N LEU A 106 -3.46 5.68 14.63
CA LEU A 106 -4.21 6.90 14.93
C LEU A 106 -5.66 6.57 15.33
N ARG A 107 -5.99 6.78 16.60
CA ARG A 107 -7.33 7.18 17.03
C ARG A 107 -7.23 8.67 17.36
N GLY A 108 -7.41 9.54 16.39
CA GLY A 108 -7.35 10.99 16.60
C GLY A 108 -6.47 11.73 15.60
N ASP A 109 -5.28 12.20 15.98
CA ASP A 109 -4.87 13.52 15.51
C ASP A 109 -3.39 13.64 15.12
N VAL A 110 -2.96 12.96 14.05
CA VAL A 110 -1.72 13.34 13.36
C VAL A 110 -2.06 13.59 11.91
N PHE A 111 -2.53 14.81 11.65
CA PHE A 111 -2.83 15.29 10.31
C PHE A 111 -1.87 16.43 10.00
N VAL A 112 -1.11 16.29 8.92
CA VAL A 112 -0.36 17.43 8.40
C VAL A 112 -1.37 18.39 7.79
N ARG A 113 -1.38 19.65 8.23
CA ARG A 113 -2.34 20.64 7.72
C ARG A 113 -2.03 20.99 6.26
N GLU A 114 -3.04 20.90 5.43
CA GLU A 114 -2.95 21.20 3.99
C GLU A 114 -2.87 22.71 3.71
N GLY A 115 -2.27 23.10 2.59
CA GLY A 115 -2.11 24.52 2.18
C GLY A 115 -0.82 25.19 2.67
N ALA A 116 0.03 24.41 3.31
CA ALA A 116 1.23 24.85 3.98
C ALA A 116 2.41 24.17 3.26
N GLY A 117 3.02 24.83 2.27
CA GLY A 117 4.09 24.23 1.43
C GLY A 117 5.19 23.53 2.24
N GLU A 118 6.05 22.73 1.60
CA GLU A 118 7.01 21.76 2.20
C GLU A 118 7.77 22.21 3.48
N LEU A 119 8.03 23.51 3.63
CA LEU A 119 8.68 24.11 4.81
C LEU A 119 7.81 24.14 6.09
N LEU A 120 6.48 24.17 5.94
CA LEU A 120 5.54 24.08 7.06
C LEU A 120 5.38 22.62 7.51
N LEU A 121 5.34 21.68 6.57
CA LEU A 121 5.38 20.24 6.83
C LEU A 121 6.61 19.83 7.67
N SER A 122 7.77 20.41 7.37
CA SER A 122 9.01 20.17 8.14
C SER A 122 8.90 20.58 9.62
N ARG A 123 8.05 21.57 9.95
CA ARG A 123 7.79 21.97 11.35
C ARG A 123 6.83 21.01 12.02
N GLU A 124 5.74 20.66 11.36
CA GLU A 124 4.75 19.72 11.91
C GLU A 124 5.38 18.33 12.15
N ILE A 125 6.24 17.84 11.24
CA ILE A 125 6.99 16.59 11.44
C ILE A 125 7.89 16.66 12.69
N LYS A 126 8.58 17.77 12.91
CA LYS A 126 9.41 17.95 14.12
C LYS A 126 8.56 17.92 15.38
N ASP A 127 7.36 18.47 15.35
CA ASP A 127 6.47 18.49 16.51
C ASP A 127 5.92 17.09 16.80
N ILE A 128 5.53 16.35 15.77
CA ILE A 128 5.12 14.93 15.85
C ILE A 128 6.27 14.09 16.42
N ALA A 129 7.49 14.27 15.90
CA ALA A 129 8.67 13.56 16.39
C ALA A 129 8.91 13.82 17.89
N ARG A 130 8.83 15.08 18.33
CA ARG A 130 8.98 15.44 19.75
C ARG A 130 7.88 14.84 20.62
N ASN A 131 6.62 14.92 20.18
CA ASN A 131 5.48 14.37 20.93
C ASN A 131 5.55 12.85 21.10
N HIS A 132 6.16 12.15 20.15
CA HIS A 132 6.33 10.70 20.20
C HIS A 132 7.72 10.26 20.67
N ASN A 133 8.58 11.19 21.10
CA ASN A 133 9.98 10.97 21.46
C ASN A 133 10.78 10.22 20.38
N ALA A 134 10.42 10.45 19.12
CA ALA A 134 11.03 9.78 17.98
C ALA A 134 12.40 10.38 17.65
N SER A 135 13.34 9.51 17.31
CA SER A 135 14.67 9.92 16.83
C SER A 135 14.71 10.11 15.32
N LEU A 136 13.76 9.53 14.58
CA LEU A 136 13.63 9.63 13.12
C LEU A 136 12.15 9.53 12.71
N VAL A 137 11.79 10.14 11.58
CA VAL A 137 10.48 10.04 10.91
C VAL A 137 10.70 9.81 9.43
#